data_AF-A0A8H4WL09-F1
#
_entry.id   AF-A0A8H4WL09-F1
#
_cell.length_a   1.000
_cell.length_b   1.000
_cell.length_c   1.000
_cell.angle_alpha   90.00
_cell.angle_beta   90.00
_cell.angle_gamma   90.00
#
_symmetry.space_group_name_H-M   'P 1'
#
loop_
_entity.id
_entity.type
_entity.pdbx_description
1 polymer ?
#
loop_
_entity_poly.entity_id
_entity_poly.type
_entity_poly.pdbx_seq_one_letter_code
_entity_poly.pdbx_strand_id
1 'polypeptide(L)'
;MPAASLDLVLPNCVYHLTKRFGVFMGYQAFGELPSSQEKLGSIAFLAIAVVFEYLTSIFTRVIYVRVAASMLPDDDEPVVPFEHSFGGRAGDNRTHCLTIIDAFRTMALQNWYRYLKIVWEVFCYEYLGMVFFGIAIAIQMSFWA
;
A
#
# COMPACT_ATOMS: atom_id res chain seq x y z
N MET A 1 -14.93 11.55 4.05
CA MET A 1 -15.25 10.10 3.91
C MET A 1 -14.68 9.39 2.67
N PRO A 2 -14.46 9.99 1.48
CA PRO A 2 -14.03 9.23 0.29
C PRO A 2 -12.58 8.71 0.32
N ALA A 3 -11.69 9.32 1.12
CA ALA A 3 -10.29 8.86 1.22
C ALA A 3 -10.14 7.56 2.03
N ALA A 4 -11.00 7.31 3.03
CA ALA A 4 -10.99 6.07 3.81
C ALA A 4 -11.46 4.87 2.97
N SER A 5 -12.47 5.07 2.12
CA SER A 5 -12.89 4.04 1.16
C SER A 5 -11.82 3.75 0.12
N LEU A 6 -11.00 4.74 -0.25
CA LEU A 6 -9.90 4.55 -1.19
C LEU A 6 -8.85 3.58 -0.63
N ASP A 7 -8.43 3.75 0.63
CA ASP A 7 -7.41 2.90 1.28
C ASP A 7 -7.82 1.43 1.39
N LEU A 8 -9.12 1.17 1.50
CA LEU A 8 -9.65 -0.17 1.69
C LEU A 8 -10.01 -0.86 0.36
N VAL A 9 -10.52 -0.10 -0.61
CA VAL A 9 -11.03 -0.65 -1.89
C VAL A 9 -9.92 -0.72 -2.94
N LEU A 10 -9.03 0.28 -3.00
CA LEU A 10 -8.04 0.38 -4.07
C LEU A 10 -7.02 -0.78 -4.08
N PRO A 11 -6.45 -1.24 -2.95
CA PRO A 11 -5.53 -2.37 -2.95
C PRO A 11 -6.20 -3.66 -3.44
N ASN A 12 -7.42 -3.91 -2.98
CA ASN A 12 -8.18 -5.10 -3.33
C ASN A 12 -8.61 -5.10 -4.82
N CYS A 13 -9.01 -3.92 -5.34
CA CYS A 13 -9.26 -3.74 -6.77
C CYS A 13 -7.99 -4.01 -7.60
N VAL A 14 -6.82 -3.53 -7.16
CA VAL A 14 -5.55 -3.76 -7.86
C VAL A 14 -5.15 -5.24 -7.81
N TYR A 15 -5.32 -5.92 -6.68
CA TYR A 15 -5.08 -7.36 -6.56
C TYR A 15 -5.95 -8.13 -7.57
N HIS A 16 -7.25 -7.89 -7.57
CA HIS A 16 -8.18 -8.57 -8.45
C HIS A 16 -7.92 -8.26 -9.92
N LEU A 17 -7.65 -6.99 -10.26
CA LEU A 17 -7.39 -6.57 -11.63
C LEU A 17 -6.08 -7.20 -12.14
N THR A 18 -5.02 -7.18 -11.35
CA THR A 18 -3.73 -7.78 -11.72
C THR A 18 -3.84 -9.30 -11.84
N LYS A 19 -4.58 -9.95 -10.94
CA LYS A 19 -4.84 -11.40 -11.02
C LYS A 19 -5.65 -11.77 -12.26
N ARG A 20 -6.71 -11.01 -12.57
CA ARG A 20 -7.54 -11.24 -13.77
C ARG A 20 -6.74 -11.00 -15.05
N PHE A 21 -5.88 -9.98 -15.06
CA PHE A 21 -4.98 -9.69 -16.18
C PHE A 21 -3.92 -10.78 -16.37
N GLY A 22 -3.31 -11.26 -15.29
CA GLY A 22 -2.34 -12.35 -15.33
C GLY A 22 -2.95 -13.68 -15.79
N VAL A 23 -4.18 -13.99 -15.38
CA VAL A 23 -4.92 -15.16 -15.87
C VAL A 23 -5.28 -15.00 -17.35
N PHE A 24 -5.77 -13.82 -17.77
CA PHE A 24 -6.09 -13.52 -19.17
C PHE A 24 -4.85 -13.64 -20.08
N MET A 25 -3.73 -13.06 -19.68
CA MET A 25 -2.46 -13.15 -20.41
C MET A 25 -1.88 -14.57 -20.37
N GLY A 26 -2.03 -15.27 -19.25
CA GLY A 26 -1.63 -16.68 -19.10
C GLY A 26 -2.34 -17.61 -20.08
N TYR A 27 -3.64 -17.45 -20.29
CA TYR A 27 -4.38 -18.21 -21.32
C TYR A 27 -3.88 -17.95 -22.74
N GLN A 28 -3.41 -16.74 -23.06
CA GLN A 28 -2.84 -16.44 -24.38
C GLN A 28 -1.40 -16.96 -24.56
N ALA A 29 -0.60 -17.00 -23.48
CA ALA A 29 0.82 -17.34 -23.56
C ALA A 29 1.15 -18.82 -23.31
N PHE A 30 0.33 -19.54 -22.55
CA PHE A 30 0.57 -20.94 -22.13
C PHE A 30 -0.38 -21.94 -22.81
N GLY A 31 -0.86 -21.66 -24.02
CA GLY A 31 -1.72 -22.59 -24.77
C GLY A 31 -1.08 -23.97 -25.02
N GLU A 32 0.25 -24.10 -24.95
CA GLU A 32 0.99 -25.36 -25.17
C GLU A 32 2.29 -25.45 -24.34
N LEU A 33 2.24 -25.40 -23.00
CA LEU A 33 3.43 -25.62 -22.15
C LEU A 33 3.26 -26.79 -21.16
N PRO A 34 4.32 -27.54 -20.84
CA PRO A 34 4.26 -28.67 -19.92
C PRO A 34 3.83 -28.24 -18.50
N SER A 35 3.13 -29.13 -17.81
CA SER A 35 2.43 -28.90 -16.52
C SER A 35 3.24 -28.30 -15.37
N SER A 36 4.59 -28.30 -15.44
CA SER A 36 5.45 -27.63 -14.45
C SER A 36 5.58 -26.12 -14.70
N GLN A 37 5.62 -25.69 -15.96
CA GLN A 37 5.80 -24.30 -16.36
C GLN A 37 4.54 -23.47 -16.13
N GLU A 38 3.36 -24.08 -16.28
CA GLU A 38 2.07 -23.42 -15.98
C GLU A 38 1.95 -23.06 -14.50
N LYS A 39 2.41 -23.95 -13.60
CA LYS A 39 2.43 -23.70 -12.16
C LYS A 39 3.37 -22.55 -11.82
N LEU A 40 4.59 -22.55 -12.36
CA LEU A 40 5.56 -21.46 -12.13
C LEU A 40 5.05 -20.12 -12.66
N GLY A 41 4.47 -20.09 -13.87
CA GLY A 41 3.88 -18.88 -14.45
C GLY A 41 2.75 -18.33 -13.58
N SER A 42 1.83 -19.19 -13.14
CA SER A 42 0.72 -18.77 -12.27
C SER A 42 1.18 -18.21 -10.92
N ILE A 43 2.22 -18.79 -10.32
CA ILE A 43 2.81 -18.30 -9.07
C ILE A 43 3.48 -16.93 -9.29
N ALA A 44 4.19 -16.74 -10.41
CA ALA A 44 4.82 -15.47 -10.73
C ALA A 44 3.79 -14.34 -10.89
N PHE A 45 2.67 -14.59 -11.59
CA PHE A 45 1.59 -13.61 -11.71
C PHE A 45 0.91 -13.30 -10.36
N LEU A 46 0.76 -14.30 -9.49
CA LEU A 46 0.22 -14.10 -8.15
C LEU A 46 1.16 -13.24 -7.31
N ALA A 47 2.47 -13.52 -7.35
CA ALA A 47 3.48 -12.71 -6.68
C ALA A 47 3.46 -11.25 -7.19
N ILE A 48 3.36 -11.03 -8.50
CA ILE A 48 3.24 -9.69 -9.08
C ILE A 48 1.98 -8.97 -8.57
N ALA A 49 0.83 -9.65 -8.52
CA ALA A 49 -0.41 -9.07 -8.02
C ALA A 49 -0.31 -8.63 -6.55
N VAL A 50 0.32 -9.45 -5.71
CA VAL A 50 0.55 -9.13 -4.28
C VAL A 50 1.50 -7.94 -4.12
N VAL A 51 2.57 -7.88 -4.91
CA VAL A 51 3.50 -6.74 -4.88
C VAL A 51 2.79 -5.45 -5.29
N PHE A 52 1.95 -5.50 -6.33
CA PHE A 52 1.22 -4.32 -6.82
C PHE A 52 0.15 -3.85 -5.82
N GLU A 53 -0.55 -4.79 -5.18
CA GLU A 53 -1.49 -4.50 -4.09
C GLU A 53 -0.78 -3.81 -2.92
N TYR A 54 0.35 -4.36 -2.48
CA TYR A 54 1.13 -3.81 -1.37
C TYR A 54 1.64 -2.39 -1.67
N LEU A 55 2.19 -2.19 -2.88
CA LEU A 55 2.61 -0.87 -3.34
C LEU A 55 1.44 0.13 -3.32
N THR A 56 0.28 -0.29 -3.84
CA THR A 56 -0.93 0.54 -3.87
C THR A 56 -1.42 0.89 -2.47
N SER A 57 -1.40 -0.05 -1.53
CA SER A 57 -1.75 0.20 -0.13
C SER A 57 -0.83 1.25 0.51
N ILE A 58 0.49 1.13 0.28
CA ILE A 58 1.47 2.11 0.77
C ILE A 58 1.15 3.52 0.24
N PHE A 59 0.93 3.65 -1.08
CA PHE A 59 0.59 4.93 -1.70
C PHE A 59 -0.72 5.50 -1.16
N THR A 60 -1.73 4.65 -1.00
CA THR A 60 -3.06 5.09 -0.57
C THR A 60 -3.07 5.56 0.87
N ARG A 61 -2.36 4.84 1.76
CA ARG A 61 -2.19 5.24 3.16
C ARG A 61 -1.51 6.61 3.29
N VAL A 62 -0.51 6.90 2.45
CA VAL A 62 0.14 8.22 2.44
C VAL A 62 -0.84 9.33 2.07
N ILE A 63 -1.61 9.11 1.01
CA ILE A 63 -2.60 10.09 0.55
C ILE A 63 -3.68 10.28 1.61
N TYR A 64 -4.15 9.18 2.22
CA TYR A 64 -5.14 9.23 3.31
C TYR A 64 -4.64 10.05 4.50
N VAL A 65 -3.43 9.78 5.00
CA VAL A 65 -2.85 10.52 6.13
C VAL A 65 -2.73 12.02 5.82
N ARG A 66 -2.34 12.37 4.59
CA ARG A 66 -2.26 13.78 4.15
C ARG A 66 -3.61 14.45 4.03
N VAL A 67 -4.61 13.78 3.46
CA VAL A 67 -5.98 14.29 3.36
C VAL A 67 -6.60 14.43 4.76
N ALA A 68 -6.41 13.44 5.64
CA ALA A 68 -6.88 13.50 7.02
C ALA A 68 -6.22 14.64 7.81
N ALA A 69 -4.92 14.89 7.59
CA ALA A 69 -4.22 16.03 8.19
C ALA A 69 -4.78 17.38 7.73
N SER A 70 -5.24 17.49 6.46
CA SER A 70 -5.90 18.72 5.95
C SER A 70 -7.33 18.93 6.49
N MET A 71 -7.90 17.93 7.17
CA MET A 71 -9.26 17.97 7.71
C MET A 71 -9.27 18.29 9.22
N LEU A 72 -8.10 18.55 9.81
CA LEU A 72 -7.99 18.93 11.21
C LEU A 72 -8.51 20.38 11.39
N PRO A 73 -9.41 20.65 12.36
CA PRO A 73 -10.00 21.97 12.54
C PRO A 73 -8.96 23.03 12.98
N ASP A 74 -9.10 24.25 12.45
CA ASP A 74 -8.17 25.37 12.67
C ASP A 74 -8.15 25.90 14.12
N ASP A 75 -9.13 25.54 14.94
CA ASP A 75 -9.26 26.02 16.33
C ASP A 75 -8.30 25.33 17.32
N ASP A 76 -7.65 24.22 16.92
CA ASP A 76 -6.64 23.51 17.73
C ASP A 76 -5.24 23.68 17.10
N GLU A 77 -4.46 24.63 17.63
CA GLU A 77 -3.06 24.86 17.25
C GLU A 77 -2.24 23.57 17.49
N PRO A 78 -1.65 22.94 16.45
CA PRO A 78 -0.90 21.72 16.64
C PRO A 78 0.36 22.02 17.47
N VAL A 79 0.60 21.23 18.52
CA VAL A 79 1.77 21.34 19.41
C VAL A 79 3.12 21.28 18.65
N VAL A 80 3.10 20.76 17.42
CA VAL A 80 4.22 20.76 16.47
C VAL A 80 3.79 21.58 15.24
N PRO A 81 4.63 22.49 14.73
CA PRO A 81 4.32 23.29 13.55
C PRO A 81 4.20 22.38 12.31
N PHE A 82 2.97 21.97 12.00
CA PHE A 82 2.63 21.28 10.77
C PHE A 82 2.12 22.29 9.76
N GLU A 83 2.65 22.25 8.54
CA GLU A 83 2.21 23.13 7.46
C GLU A 83 0.79 22.73 6.99
N HIS A 84 -0.20 23.55 7.32
CA HIS A 84 -1.62 23.31 7.02
C HIS A 84 -1.99 23.67 5.56
N SER A 85 -1.28 24.64 4.97
CA SER A 85 -1.60 25.16 3.63
C SER A 85 -1.05 24.32 2.47
N PHE A 86 -0.17 23.34 2.73
CA PHE A 86 0.51 22.49 1.75
C PHE A 86 0.90 23.26 0.46
N GLY A 87 1.63 24.37 0.61
CA GLY A 87 2.03 25.22 -0.52
C GLY A 87 0.93 26.11 -1.12
N GLY A 88 -0.07 26.54 -0.32
CA GLY A 88 -1.11 27.50 -0.73
C GLY A 88 -2.34 26.88 -1.40
N ARG A 89 -2.49 25.55 -1.36
CA ARG A 89 -3.58 24.82 -2.04
C ARG A 89 -4.69 24.33 -1.11
N ALA A 90 -4.40 24.17 0.18
CA ALA A 90 -5.43 24.14 1.22
C ALA A 90 -5.71 25.60 1.60
N GLY A 91 -6.80 26.14 1.06
CA GLY A 91 -7.24 27.49 1.38
C GLY A 91 -7.86 27.53 2.78
N ASP A 92 -7.68 28.67 3.46
CA ASP A 92 -8.19 29.09 4.78
C ASP A 92 -9.73 29.11 4.90
N ASN A 93 -10.43 28.48 3.97
CA ASN A 93 -11.87 28.47 3.90
C ASN A 93 -12.33 27.02 4.04
N ARG A 94 -13.18 26.76 5.04
CA ARG A 94 -13.75 25.47 5.50
C ARG A 94 -14.34 24.54 4.42
N THR A 95 -14.27 24.93 3.15
CA THR A 95 -14.77 24.26 1.95
C THR A 95 -13.66 23.71 1.04
N HIS A 96 -12.39 24.10 1.21
CA HIS A 96 -11.28 23.66 0.36
C HIS A 96 -10.49 22.51 0.98
N CYS A 97 -11.16 21.37 1.16
CA CYS A 97 -10.50 20.11 1.46
C CYS A 97 -9.52 19.72 0.34
N LEU A 98 -8.30 19.33 0.71
CA LEU A 98 -7.27 18.90 -0.24
C LEU A 98 -7.79 17.70 -1.04
N THR A 99 -7.81 17.81 -2.37
CA THR A 99 -8.24 16.70 -3.24
C THR A 99 -7.16 15.60 -3.25
N ILE A 100 -7.58 14.34 -3.28
CA ILE A 100 -6.73 13.13 -3.28
C ILE A 100 -5.56 13.24 -4.30
N ILE A 101 -5.84 13.78 -5.49
CA ILE A 101 -4.86 13.96 -6.58
C ILE A 101 -3.84 15.06 -6.24
N ASP A 102 -4.29 16.14 -5.59
CA ASP A 102 -3.42 17.27 -5.22
C ASP A 102 -2.55 16.92 -3.99
N ALA A 103 -3.08 16.12 -3.06
CA ALA A 103 -2.34 15.56 -1.93
C ALA A 103 -1.12 14.72 -2.36
N PHE A 104 -1.25 13.99 -3.47
CA PHE A 104 -0.16 13.22 -4.06
C PHE A 104 0.86 14.12 -4.76
N ARG A 105 0.37 15.08 -5.57
CA ARG A 105 1.22 15.94 -6.39
C ARG A 105 2.04 16.96 -5.59
N THR A 106 1.54 17.39 -4.44
CA THR A 106 2.22 18.32 -3.51
C THR A 106 3.34 17.64 -2.70
N MET A 107 3.58 16.34 -2.87
CA MET A 107 4.57 15.61 -2.09
C MET A 107 5.94 15.65 -2.76
N ALA A 108 6.92 16.30 -2.12
CA ALA A 108 8.30 16.32 -2.61
C ALA A 108 8.89 14.90 -2.66
N LEU A 109 9.63 14.59 -3.74
CA LEU A 109 10.29 13.29 -3.93
C LEU A 109 11.25 12.92 -2.77
N GLN A 110 11.87 13.93 -2.15
CA GLN A 110 12.71 13.75 -0.95
C GLN A 110 11.92 13.11 0.22
N ASN A 111 10.65 13.51 0.38
CA ASN A 111 9.79 13.02 1.45
C ASN A 111 9.29 11.59 1.15
N TRP A 112 9.06 11.27 -0.12
CA TRP A 112 8.78 9.92 -0.58
C TRP A 112 9.91 8.95 -0.26
N TYR A 113 11.16 9.35 -0.49
CA TYR A 113 12.32 8.50 -0.19
C TYR A 113 12.42 8.17 1.30
N ARG A 114 12.25 9.17 2.18
CA ARG A 114 12.27 8.96 3.64
C ARG A 114 11.14 8.04 4.09
N TYR A 115 9.95 8.21 3.52
CA TYR A 115 8.81 7.36 3.82
C TYR A 115 9.04 5.91 3.38
N LEU A 116 9.47 5.69 2.14
CA LEU A 116 9.77 4.36 1.63
C LEU A 116 10.87 3.65 2.43
N LYS A 117 11.87 4.40 2.91
CA LYS A 117 12.89 3.85 3.81
C LYS A 117 12.29 3.33 5.12
N ILE A 118 11.43 4.10 5.77
CA ILE A 118 10.78 3.68 7.02
C ILE A 118 9.86 2.48 6.77
N VAL A 119 9.08 2.51 5.70
CA VAL A 119 8.21 1.38 5.31
C VAL A 119 9.03 0.12 5.07
N TRP A 120 10.19 0.24 4.42
CA TRP A 120 11.11 -0.87 4.21
C TRP A 120 11.66 -1.43 5.53
N GLU A 121 12.09 -0.56 6.46
CA GLU A 121 12.55 -1.00 7.78
C GLU A 121 11.46 -1.73 8.55
N VAL A 122 10.23 -1.19 8.57
CA VAL A 122 9.07 -1.83 9.21
C VAL A 122 8.78 -3.20 8.59
N PHE A 123 8.82 -3.29 7.26
CA PHE A 123 8.61 -4.55 6.54
C PHE A 123 9.66 -5.61 6.92
N CYS A 124 10.92 -5.21 7.08
CA CYS A 124 11.97 -6.11 7.58
C CYS A 124 11.66 -6.64 8.98
N TYR A 125 11.19 -5.79 9.89
CA TYR A 125 10.82 -6.21 11.24
C TYR A 125 9.60 -7.14 11.27
N GLU A 126 8.58 -6.85 10.45
CA GLU A 126 7.40 -7.69 10.32
C GLU A 126 7.76 -9.09 9.79
N TYR A 127 8.62 -9.14 8.77
CA TYR A 127 9.12 -10.40 8.22
C TYR A 127 9.94 -11.20 9.25
N LEU A 128 10.83 -10.55 9.98
CA LEU A 128 11.59 -11.19 11.07
C LEU A 128 10.66 -11.76 12.15
N GLY A 129 9.64 -11.01 12.54
CA GLY A 129 8.62 -11.47 13.48
C GLY A 129 7.88 -12.70 12.95
N MET A 130 7.42 -12.66 11.69
CA MET A 130 6.71 -13.79 11.06
C MET A 130 7.58 -15.06 11.02
N VAL A 131 8.86 -14.93 10.66
CA VAL A 131 9.81 -16.06 10.65
C VAL A 131 10.03 -16.59 12.07
N PHE A 132 10.22 -15.72 13.05
CA PHE A 132 10.42 -16.12 14.45
C PHE A 132 9.22 -16.91 14.99
N PHE A 133 8.01 -16.39 14.80
CA PHE A 133 6.78 -17.09 15.19
C PHE A 133 6.59 -18.40 14.42
N GLY A 134 6.89 -18.41 13.12
CA GLY A 134 6.82 -19.62 12.29
C GLY A 134 7.74 -20.73 12.81
N ILE A 135 8.97 -20.39 13.20
CA ILE A 135 9.92 -21.33 13.80
C ILE A 135 9.39 -21.84 15.15
N ALA A 136 8.90 -20.94 16.01
CA ALA A 136 8.35 -21.33 17.31
C ALA A 136 7.20 -22.33 17.18
N ILE A 137 6.28 -22.10 16.23
CA ILE A 137 5.17 -23.02 15.94
C ILE A 137 5.69 -24.36 15.39
N ALA A 138 6.68 -24.35 14.50
CA ALA A 138 7.25 -25.57 13.94
C ALA A 138 7.90 -26.46 15.04
N ILE A 139 8.61 -25.84 15.99
CA ILE A 139 9.19 -26.54 17.16
C ILE A 139 8.09 -27.13 18.04
N GLN A 140 7.02 -26.38 18.28
CA GLN A 140 5.89 -26.88 19.05
C GLN A 140 5.22 -28.07 18.36
N MET A 141 5.03 -28.01 17.04
CA MET A 141 4.47 -29.11 16.27
C MET A 141 5.36 -30.37 16.32
N SER A 142 6.69 -30.22 16.25
CA SER A 142 7.59 -31.38 16.32
C SER A 142 7.72 -31.99 17.72
N PHE A 143 7.39 -31.24 18.77
CA PHE A 143 7.33 -31.78 20.14
C PHE A 143 6.05 -32.59 20.39
N TRP A 144 4.96 -32.25 19.70
CA TRP A 144 3.66 -32.93 19.81
C TRP A 144 3.44 -34.05 18.77
N ALA A 145 4.38 -34.22 17.82
CA ALA A 145 4.38 -35.28 16.81
C ALA A 145 5.21 -36.49 17.27
#